data_AF-A0A640QF78-F1
#
_entry.id   AF-A0A640QF78-F1
#
_cell.length_a   1.000
_cell.length_b   1.000
_cell.length_c   1.000
_cell.angle_alpha   90.00
_cell.angle_beta   90.00
_cell.angle_gamma   90.00
#
_symmetry.space_group_name_H-M   'P 1'
#
loop_
_entity.id
_entity.type
_entity.pdbx_description
1 polymer ?
#
loop_
_entity_poly.entity_id
_entity_poly.type
_entity_poly.pdbx_seq_one_letter_code
_entity_poly.pdbx_strand_id
1 'polypeptide(L)'
;MRELGLASHVGELNKVMRSDERYEVLEENWPIVEWFIETEDLYLWNQNVCLGLDVKAVRDDAFMSGREFTSQQYKGLRIMGRTFAEEVTKICTTSK
;
A
#
# COMPACT_ATOMS: atom_id res chain seq x y z
N MET A 1 -24.52 -16.49 -8.05
CA MET A 1 -23.16 -16.02 -7.76
C MET A 1 -23.17 -14.50 -7.80
N ARG A 2 -22.92 -13.83 -6.67
CA ARG A 2 -22.77 -12.36 -6.63
C ARG A 2 -21.31 -12.10 -6.98
N GLU A 3 -21.04 -11.58 -8.16
CA GLU A 3 -19.70 -11.14 -8.50
C GLU A 3 -19.30 -10.04 -7.52
N LEU A 4 -18.20 -10.29 -6.80
CA LEU A 4 -17.65 -9.41 -5.79
C LEU A 4 -17.37 -8.05 -6.43
N GLY A 5 -17.80 -6.98 -5.76
CA GLY A 5 -17.73 -5.59 -6.25
C GLY A 5 -16.33 -5.02 -6.45
N LEU A 6 -15.29 -5.83 -6.68
CA LEU A 6 -13.96 -5.37 -7.06
C LEU A 6 -13.96 -4.70 -8.45
N ALA A 7 -14.82 -5.16 -9.37
CA ALA A 7 -14.83 -4.67 -10.75
C ALA A 7 -15.19 -3.18 -10.90
N SER A 8 -16.05 -2.63 -10.03
CA SER A 8 -16.45 -1.21 -10.10
C SER A 8 -15.37 -0.25 -9.56
N HIS A 9 -14.56 -0.69 -8.60
CA HIS A 9 -13.54 0.14 -7.96
C HIS A 9 -12.23 0.19 -8.76
N VAL A 10 -12.00 -0.81 -9.61
CA VAL A 10 -10.84 -0.84 -10.54
C VAL A 10 -10.86 0.35 -11.50
N GLY A 11 -12.04 0.88 -11.87
CA GLY A 11 -12.16 2.03 -12.79
C GLY A 11 -11.62 3.33 -12.20
N GLU A 12 -11.95 3.63 -10.94
CA GLU A 12 -11.47 4.84 -10.24
C GLU A 12 -9.99 4.73 -9.88
N LEU A 13 -9.56 3.56 -9.41
CA LEU A 13 -8.14 3.26 -9.20
C LEU A 13 -7.34 3.45 -10.51
N ASN A 14 -7.82 2.91 -11.63
CA ASN A 14 -7.18 3.10 -12.93
C ASN A 14 -7.10 4.57 -13.37
N LYS A 15 -8.08 5.40 -13.02
CA LYS A 15 -8.05 6.83 -13.36
C LYS A 15 -6.96 7.57 -12.59
N VAL A 16 -6.82 7.29 -11.29
CA VAL A 16 -5.75 7.86 -10.45
C VAL A 16 -4.38 7.33 -10.91
N MET A 17 -4.28 6.04 -11.21
CA MET A 17 -3.04 5.40 -11.68
C MET A 17 -2.59 5.84 -13.09
N ARG A 18 -3.48 6.40 -13.90
CA ARG A 18 -3.19 6.91 -15.27
C ARG A 18 -2.92 8.42 -15.32
N SER A 19 -2.64 9.05 -14.18
CA SER A 19 -2.15 10.42 -14.16
C SER A 19 -0.82 10.52 -14.92
N ASP A 20 -0.69 11.46 -15.86
CA ASP A 20 0.59 11.79 -16.52
C ASP A 20 1.52 12.61 -15.60
N GLU A 21 1.09 12.90 -14.37
CA GLU A 21 1.90 13.61 -13.39
C GLU A 21 3.10 12.75 -12.98
N ARG A 22 4.28 13.30 -13.20
CA ARG A 22 5.54 12.70 -12.78
C ARG A 22 5.98 13.32 -11.47
N TYR A 23 6.27 12.47 -10.50
CA TYR A 23 6.81 12.87 -9.21
C TYR A 23 8.27 12.41 -9.12
N GLU A 24 9.15 13.33 -8.72
CA GLU A 24 10.52 12.97 -8.37
C GLU A 24 10.53 12.36 -6.97
N VAL A 25 11.20 11.22 -6.83
CA VAL A 25 11.49 10.61 -5.54
C VAL A 25 12.96 10.86 -5.24
N LEU A 26 13.22 11.54 -4.13
CA LEU A 26 14.60 11.75 -3.67
C LEU A 26 15.28 10.40 -3.43
N GLU A 27 16.55 10.29 -3.81
CA GLU A 27 17.31 9.03 -3.81
C GLU A 27 17.26 8.32 -2.45
N GLU A 28 17.31 9.06 -1.35
CA GLU A 28 17.23 8.53 0.01
C GLU A 28 15.90 7.83 0.35
N ASN A 29 14.83 8.14 -0.38
CA ASN A 29 13.51 7.57 -0.19
C ASN A 29 13.25 6.36 -1.09
N TRP A 30 14.10 6.12 -2.10
CA TRP A 30 13.91 5.04 -3.05
C TRP A 30 13.79 3.66 -2.39
N PRO A 31 14.62 3.30 -1.39
CA PRO A 31 14.48 2.01 -0.71
C PRO A 31 13.14 1.84 0.03
N ILE A 32 12.49 2.94 0.40
CA ILE A 32 11.18 2.93 1.06
C ILE A 32 10.08 2.65 0.05
N VAL A 33 10.18 3.25 -1.14
CA VAL A 33 9.23 3.03 -2.24
C VAL A 33 9.31 1.60 -2.74
N GLU A 34 10.52 1.07 -2.94
CA GLU A 34 10.73 -0.33 -3.33
C GLU A 34 10.12 -1.27 -2.29
N TRP A 35 10.43 -1.07 -1.01
CA TRP A 35 9.88 -1.92 0.05
C TRP A 35 8.35 -1.80 0.14
N PHE A 36 7.79 -0.60 -0.06
CA PHE A 36 6.34 -0.41 -0.10
C PHE A 36 5.67 -1.26 -1.19
N ILE A 37 6.21 -1.24 -2.41
CA ILE A 37 5.70 -2.02 -3.54
C ILE A 37 5.76 -3.52 -3.24
N GLU A 38 6.85 -3.99 -2.63
CA GLU A 38 7.00 -5.40 -2.28
C GLU A 38 6.08 -5.89 -1.15
N THR A 39 5.52 -4.98 -0.36
CA THR A 39 4.64 -5.33 0.78
C THR A 39 3.14 -5.27 0.46
N GLU A 40 2.77 -5.20 -0.82
CA GLU A 40 1.37 -5.04 -1.26
C GLU A 40 0.42 -6.14 -0.78
N ASP A 41 0.92 -7.37 -0.63
CA ASP A 41 0.17 -8.54 -0.20
C ASP A 41 0.11 -8.68 1.33
N LEU A 42 0.83 -7.84 2.07
CA LEU A 42 0.93 -7.87 3.53
C LEU A 42 -0.06 -6.94 4.25
N TYR A 43 -1.08 -6.45 3.53
CA TYR A 43 -2.13 -5.61 4.11
C TYR A 43 -3.24 -6.42 4.76
N LEU A 44 -3.73 -5.93 5.90
CA LEU A 44 -4.89 -6.49 6.59
C LEU A 44 -6.16 -5.83 6.08
N TRP A 45 -7.13 -6.66 5.72
CA TRP A 45 -8.42 -6.22 5.19
C TRP A 45 -9.57 -6.72 6.05
N ASN A 46 -10.56 -5.86 6.27
CA ASN A 46 -11.85 -6.22 6.83
C ASN A 46 -12.97 -5.71 5.93
N GLN A 47 -13.56 -6.60 5.13
CA GLN A 47 -14.51 -6.26 4.08
C GLN A 47 -13.91 -5.19 3.14
N ASN A 48 -14.52 -4.01 3.07
CA ASN A 48 -14.10 -2.91 2.21
C ASN A 48 -13.15 -1.90 2.91
N VAL A 49 -12.65 -2.25 4.10
CA VAL A 49 -11.77 -1.40 4.90
C VAL A 49 -10.37 -2.00 4.94
N CYS A 50 -9.38 -1.22 4.52
CA CYS A 50 -7.98 -1.54 4.71
C CYS A 50 -7.55 -1.10 6.11
N LEU A 51 -7.17 -2.07 6.96
CA LEU A 51 -6.73 -1.80 8.33
C LEU A 51 -5.26 -1.37 8.39
N GLY A 52 -4.55 -1.45 7.26
CA GLY A 52 -3.14 -1.12 7.12
C GLY A 52 -2.24 -2.34 7.08
N LEU A 53 -0.94 -2.04 7.02
CA LEU A 53 0.13 -3.03 6.87
C LEU A 53 0.25 -3.94 8.11
N ASP A 54 0.32 -5.26 7.92
CA ASP A 54 0.68 -6.19 9.00
C ASP A 54 2.17 -6.09 9.31
N VAL A 55 2.47 -5.30 10.34
CA VAL A 55 3.84 -5.04 10.78
C VAL A 55 4.58 -6.32 11.18
N LYS A 56 3.88 -7.35 11.65
CA LYS A 56 4.51 -8.62 12.01
C LYS A 56 4.89 -9.39 10.74
N ALA A 57 3.97 -9.47 9.78
CA ALA A 57 4.25 -10.11 8.49
C ALA A 57 5.41 -9.41 7.76
N VAL A 58 5.42 -8.07 7.76
CA VAL A 58 6.51 -7.27 7.16
C VAL A 58 7.85 -7.51 7.83
N ARG A 59 7.86 -7.64 9.17
CA ARG A 59 9.08 -7.97 9.90
C ARG A 59 9.57 -9.37 9.53
N ASP A 60 8.67 -10.33 9.47
CA ASP A 60 9.01 -11.73 9.19
C ASP A 60 9.46 -11.90 7.73
N ASP A 61 8.83 -11.20 6.78
CA ASP A 61 9.24 -11.10 5.39
C ASP A 61 10.63 -10.45 5.25
N ALA A 62 10.87 -9.31 5.90
CA ALA A 62 12.18 -8.66 5.87
C ALA A 62 13.28 -9.56 6.47
N PHE A 63 12.95 -10.33 7.51
CA PHE A 63 13.87 -11.32 8.09
C PHE A 63 14.14 -12.48 7.12
N MET A 64 13.09 -13.05 6.51
CA MET A 64 13.21 -14.19 5.60
C MET A 64 13.89 -13.84 4.27
N SER A 65 13.67 -12.62 3.77
CA SER A 65 14.32 -12.09 2.56
C SER A 65 15.77 -11.64 2.81
N GLY A 66 16.21 -11.56 4.06
CA GLY A 66 17.52 -11.04 4.42
C GLY A 66 17.67 -9.55 4.13
N ARG A 67 16.55 -8.79 4.12
CA ARG A 67 16.54 -7.36 3.86
C ARG A 67 17.18 -6.59 5.01
N GLU A 68 18.25 -5.86 4.72
CA GLU A 68 18.79 -4.86 5.64
C GLU A 68 18.03 -3.54 5.48
N PHE A 69 17.59 -2.95 6.60
CA PHE A 69 16.87 -1.68 6.59
C PHE A 69 17.19 -0.82 7.81
N THR A 70 17.06 0.49 7.64
CA THR A 70 17.23 1.47 8.71
C THR A 70 15.92 1.75 9.43
N SER A 71 16.00 2.30 10.64
CA SER A 71 14.82 2.77 11.37
C SER A 71 14.06 3.88 10.61
N GLN A 72 14.76 4.69 9.81
CA GLN A 72 14.15 5.73 9.00
C GLN A 72 13.35 5.14 7.83
N GLN A 73 13.89 4.11 7.17
CA GLN A 73 13.17 3.41 6.09
C GLN A 73 11.90 2.74 6.61
N TYR A 74 11.98 2.06 7.76
CA TYR A 74 10.80 1.48 8.40
C TYR A 74 9.75 2.55 8.77
N LYS A 75 10.16 3.71 9.31
CA LYS A 75 9.24 4.82 9.59
C LYS A 75 8.57 5.34 8.32
N GLY A 76 9.31 5.48 7.22
CA GLY A 76 8.73 5.87 5.93
C GLY A 76 7.73 4.86 5.40
N LEU A 77 8.04 3.56 5.49
CA LEU A 77 7.12 2.49 5.12
C LEU A 77 5.82 2.57 5.94
N ARG A 78 5.91 2.87 7.24
CA ARG A 78 4.72 3.07 8.09
C ARG A 78 3.87 4.27 7.67
N ILE A 79 4.49 5.34 7.16
CA ILE A 79 3.78 6.52 6.64
C ILE A 79 3.06 6.16 5.35
N MET A 80 3.79 5.63 4.35
CA MET A 80 3.19 5.22 3.07
C MET A 80 2.08 4.19 3.27
N GLY A 81 2.32 3.20 4.14
CA GLY A 81 1.34 2.16 4.43
C GLY A 81 0.05 2.68 5.06
N ARG A 82 0.15 3.65 5.98
CA ARG A 82 -1.02 4.31 6.56
C ARG A 82 -1.78 5.13 5.53
N THR A 83 -1.07 5.96 4.76
CA THR A 83 -1.70 6.82 3.73
C THR A 83 -2.42 5.98 2.69
N PHE A 84 -1.80 4.90 2.20
CA PHE A 84 -2.46 3.96 1.28
C PHE A 84 -3.73 3.37 1.87
N ALA A 85 -3.69 2.88 3.11
CA ALA A 85 -4.84 2.28 3.78
C ALA A 85 -6.00 3.26 3.94
N GLU A 86 -5.71 4.53 4.28
CA GLU A 86 -6.70 5.60 4.37
C GLU A 86 -7.32 5.90 3.01
N GLU A 87 -6.52 6.11 1.96
CA GLU A 87 -7.02 6.44 0.62
C GLU A 87 -7.81 5.31 -0.01
N VAL A 88 -7.32 4.07 0.06
CA VAL A 88 -8.03 2.92 -0.51
C VAL A 88 -9.33 2.65 0.25
N THR A 89 -9.35 2.85 1.57
CA THR A 89 -10.59 2.73 2.36
C THR A 89 -11.62 3.79 1.93
N LYS A 90 -11.21 5.04 1.68
CA LYS A 90 -12.11 6.08 1.18
C LYS A 90 -12.73 5.66 -0.15
N ILE A 91 -11.92 5.16 -1.09
CA ILE A 91 -12.39 4.69 -2.41
C ILE A 91 -13.39 3.54 -2.24
N CYS A 92 -13.04 2.52 -1.44
CA CYS A 92 -13.86 1.32 -1.24
C CYS A 92 -15.15 1.55 -0.42
N THR A 93 -15.29 2.70 0.25
CA THR A 93 -16.45 3.01 1.12
C THR A 93 -17.32 4.18 0.64
N THR A 94 -16.80 5.09 -0.21
CA THR A 94 -17.51 6.30 -0.65
C THR A 94 -18.46 6.04 -1.83
N SER A 95 -18.28 4.95 -2.59
CA SER A 95 -19.20 4.54 -3.65
C SER A 95 -20.41 3.78 -3.09
N LYS A 96 -21.41 4.51 -2.58
CA LYS A 96 -22.77 4.03 -2.29
C LYS A 96 -23.77 4.57 -3.30
#